data_AF-A0AAN6WJV7-F1
#
_entry.id   AF-A0AAN6WJV7-F1
#
_cell.length_a   1.000
_cell.length_b   1.000
_cell.length_c   1.000
_cell.angle_alpha   90.00
_cell.angle_beta   90.00
_cell.angle_gamma   90.00
#
_symmetry.space_group_name_H-M   'P 1'
#
loop_
_entity.id
_entity.type
_entity.pdbx_description
1 polymer ?
#
loop_
_entity_poly.entity_id
_entity_poly.type
_entity_poly.pdbx_seq_one_letter_code
_entity_poly.pdbx_strand_id
1 'polypeptide(L)'
;MASTRSSGLRAASLLCLAAAAQAFPHQSFKREEASFTRQGCFVGNVNGRILNSKDFASDSMTVEACASFCSQNKSKYFGIEYGRECYCGDTLTTEPVSDDDCSFACPGNPLQKCGAGNRLDLYINNLYAPRTPATLETPYLGCFVDEGARALPENLLGADDMTAEKCAAHCADFSYFGVEYGRECWCGNAPPIHSAPESACSMPCAGDDSQLCGAGGRINVWGSPLPSPEEVSDFEYAGCYTDKVDQRSLRGKKTVDSTMTLEKCATSCAGYSYFGVEFGVECYCGSALEASAEERPQAECSTRCGGNYDQVCGASYRINVFSNPECVDEPDNLESVGGFTYQSCWTDKVDLRALTDVVERSDNMTVQTCAAVCQGYNYFGVEYGRECFCGNVLQGQVAPESQCSYHCMGDATQLCGAPDRMNLYAAAAPAATSTAEPAPAATSSTVEDVPTSTMAQPPLPTYE
;
A
#
# COMPACT_ATOMS: atom_id res chain seq x y z
N MET A 1 -32.44 67.08 -20.22
CA MET A 1 -33.11 66.05 -19.40
C MET A 1 -32.06 65.01 -18.99
N ALA A 2 -31.95 64.78 -17.68
CA ALA A 2 -31.32 63.68 -16.91
C ALA A 2 -30.00 63.03 -17.44
N SER A 3 -28.85 63.09 -16.74
CA SER A 3 -28.49 62.57 -15.40
C SER A 3 -28.36 61.03 -15.37
N THR A 4 -27.17 60.45 -15.23
CA THR A 4 -26.52 59.95 -13.99
C THR A 4 -25.42 58.95 -14.44
N ARG A 5 -24.33 58.58 -13.76
CA ARG A 5 -23.65 58.92 -12.50
C ARG A 5 -22.21 58.40 -12.65
N SER A 6 -21.23 59.12 -12.12
CA SER A 6 -19.85 58.65 -11.93
C SER A 6 -19.69 58.01 -10.55
N SER A 7 -18.82 57.01 -10.46
CA SER A 7 -18.10 56.65 -9.22
C SER A 7 -16.93 55.76 -9.61
N GLY A 8 -15.71 56.30 -9.47
CA GLY A 8 -14.47 55.62 -9.83
C GLY A 8 -13.96 54.69 -8.73
N LEU A 9 -12.88 53.97 -9.02
CA LEU A 9 -11.90 53.53 -8.04
C LEU A 9 -10.53 53.33 -8.72
N ARG A 10 -9.48 53.52 -7.92
CA ARG A 10 -8.11 53.88 -8.26
C ARG A 10 -7.28 52.68 -8.74
N ALA A 11 -6.46 52.87 -9.77
CA ALA A 11 -5.29 52.04 -10.03
C ALA A 11 -4.05 52.79 -9.52
N ALA A 12 -3.47 52.32 -8.42
CA ALA A 12 -2.21 52.81 -7.89
C ALA A 12 -1.06 51.95 -8.44
N SER A 13 -0.09 52.62 -9.08
CA SER A 13 1.21 52.05 -9.45
C SER A 13 1.93 51.45 -8.24
N LEU A 14 2.45 50.24 -8.39
CA LEU A 14 3.63 49.77 -7.66
C LEU A 14 4.67 49.30 -8.66
N LEU A 15 5.70 50.13 -8.83
CA LEU A 15 6.99 49.74 -9.39
C LEU A 15 7.66 48.78 -8.40
N CYS A 16 7.99 47.57 -8.85
CA CYS A 16 8.84 46.66 -8.09
C CYS A 16 10.30 47.01 -8.40
N LEU A 17 11.04 47.48 -7.38
CA LEU A 17 12.48 47.67 -7.42
C LEU A 17 13.15 46.30 -7.42
N ALA A 18 13.87 45.97 -8.50
CA ALA A 18 14.79 44.84 -8.53
C ALA A 18 16.00 45.15 -7.65
N ALA A 19 16.16 44.43 -6.54
CA ALA A 19 17.40 44.40 -5.78
C ALA A 19 18.41 43.54 -6.53
N ALA A 20 19.54 44.13 -6.92
CA ALA A 20 20.66 43.40 -7.48
C ALA A 20 21.33 42.57 -6.37
N ALA A 21 21.11 41.25 -6.39
CA ALA A 21 21.92 40.31 -5.63
C ALA A 21 23.26 40.14 -6.35
N GLN A 22 24.37 40.42 -5.64
CA GLN A 22 25.72 40.19 -6.13
C GLN A 22 25.94 38.68 -6.27
N ALA A 23 26.29 38.23 -7.48
CA ALA A 23 26.61 36.85 -7.76
C ALA A 23 27.94 36.47 -7.10
N PHE A 24 27.89 35.57 -6.13
CA PHE A 24 29.06 34.81 -5.70
C PHE A 24 29.36 33.72 -6.74
N PRO A 25 30.63 33.39 -6.99
CA PRO A 25 30.97 32.32 -7.91
C PRO A 25 30.40 30.99 -7.38
N HIS A 26 29.41 30.44 -8.07
CA HIS A 26 28.97 29.07 -7.87
C HIS A 26 30.11 28.14 -8.26
N GLN A 27 30.84 27.62 -7.27
CA GLN A 27 31.52 26.35 -7.47
C GLN A 27 30.43 25.29 -7.63
N SER A 28 30.45 24.64 -8.78
CA SER A 28 29.64 23.46 -9.08
C SER A 28 30.09 22.32 -8.17
N PHE A 29 29.42 22.15 -7.04
CA PHE A 29 29.45 20.86 -6.35
C PHE A 29 28.74 19.86 -7.26
N LYS A 30 29.52 18.99 -7.92
CA LYS A 30 28.98 17.76 -8.49
C LYS A 30 28.29 17.02 -7.34
N ARG A 31 26.98 16.84 -7.44
CA ARG A 31 26.23 15.98 -6.52
C ARG A 31 26.74 14.56 -6.75
N GLU A 32 27.42 14.00 -5.77
CA GLU A 32 27.84 12.60 -5.80
C GLU A 32 26.56 11.76 -5.60
N GLU A 33 26.15 11.03 -6.63
CA GLU A 33 24.97 10.16 -6.59
C GLU A 33 25.14 9.08 -5.52
N ALA A 34 24.11 8.84 -4.71
CA ALA A 34 24.18 7.92 -3.59
C ALA A 34 24.52 6.49 -4.06
N SER A 35 25.47 5.84 -3.37
CA SER A 35 25.95 4.49 -3.70
C SER A 35 25.00 3.35 -3.31
N PHE A 36 23.85 3.67 -2.74
CA PHE A 36 22.84 2.74 -2.27
C PHE A 36 21.47 3.41 -2.19
N THR A 37 20.42 2.59 -2.24
CA THR A 37 19.02 3.05 -2.12
C THR A 37 18.36 2.34 -0.94
N ARG A 38 17.81 3.12 -0.01
CA ARG A 38 17.06 2.57 1.13
C ARG A 38 15.81 1.87 0.65
N GLN A 39 15.59 0.65 1.13
CA GLN A 39 14.43 -0.20 0.79
C GLN A 39 13.32 -0.12 1.85
N GLY A 40 13.65 0.27 3.08
CA GLY A 40 12.68 0.41 4.18
C GLY A 40 13.11 -0.34 5.43
N CYS A 41 12.23 -0.39 6.42
CA CYS A 41 12.43 -1.17 7.63
C CYS A 41 11.90 -2.60 7.48
N PHE A 42 12.62 -3.59 8.00
CA PHE A 42 12.27 -5.01 7.89
C PHE A 42 12.32 -5.70 9.24
N VAL A 43 11.44 -6.65 9.49
CA VAL A 43 11.43 -7.42 10.75
C VAL A 43 12.45 -8.56 10.71
N GLY A 44 13.31 -8.62 11.72
CA GLY A 44 14.24 -9.74 11.92
C GLY A 44 13.49 -11.05 12.13
N ASN A 45 13.98 -12.15 11.55
CA ASN A 45 13.39 -13.47 11.75
C ASN A 45 13.88 -14.07 13.08
N VAL A 46 12.95 -14.56 13.90
CA VAL A 46 13.22 -15.23 15.18
C VAL A 46 14.08 -16.51 15.04
N ASN A 47 14.16 -17.08 13.84
CA ASN A 47 14.89 -18.30 13.52
C ASN A 47 16.17 -18.07 12.66
N GLY A 48 16.56 -16.83 12.38
CA GLY A 48 17.77 -16.53 11.62
C GLY A 48 17.92 -15.07 11.19
N ARG A 49 19.15 -14.63 10.89
CA ARG A 49 19.42 -13.26 10.40
C ARG A 49 18.92 -13.12 8.95
N ILE A 50 18.28 -11.98 8.65
CA ILE A 50 17.71 -11.64 7.33
C ILE A 50 18.79 -11.63 6.26
N LEU A 51 19.94 -11.03 6.59
CA LEU A 51 21.14 -11.00 5.77
C LEU A 51 22.24 -11.73 6.55
N ASN A 52 22.74 -12.83 5.99
CA ASN A 52 23.57 -13.79 6.72
C ASN A 52 24.89 -14.14 6.02
N SER A 53 25.29 -13.36 5.00
CA SER A 53 26.51 -13.63 4.23
C SER A 53 27.76 -13.12 4.95
N LYS A 54 27.75 -11.83 5.33
CA LYS A 54 28.86 -11.13 6.00
C LYS A 54 28.32 -10.10 6.97
N ASP A 55 29.06 -9.83 8.05
CA ASP A 55 28.67 -8.86 9.05
C ASP A 55 29.85 -8.22 9.78
N PHE A 56 29.63 -7.03 10.33
CA PHE A 56 30.49 -6.41 11.33
C PHE A 56 29.67 -5.47 12.23
N ALA A 57 30.23 -5.10 13.38
CA ALA A 57 29.62 -4.11 14.26
C ALA A 57 30.59 -2.97 14.58
N SER A 58 30.06 -1.75 14.77
CA SER A 58 30.86 -0.56 15.07
C SER A 58 30.12 0.42 15.97
N ASP A 59 30.80 0.93 17.00
CA ASP A 59 30.26 1.99 17.87
C ASP A 59 30.22 3.38 17.20
N SER A 60 30.71 3.48 15.97
CA SER A 60 30.60 4.66 15.12
C SER A 60 29.91 4.32 13.79
N MET A 61 28.95 3.38 13.82
CA MET A 61 28.25 2.92 12.61
C MET A 61 27.57 4.09 11.89
N THR A 62 27.67 4.08 10.56
CA THR A 62 26.89 4.90 9.63
C THR A 62 26.36 4.01 8.50
N VAL A 63 25.35 4.50 7.78
CA VAL A 63 24.83 3.80 6.60
C VAL A 63 25.93 3.59 5.55
N GLU A 64 26.78 4.61 5.32
CA GLU A 64 27.87 4.55 4.35
C GLU A 64 28.97 3.54 4.75
N ALA A 65 29.25 3.41 6.05
CA ALA A 65 30.23 2.44 6.54
C ALA A 65 29.76 1.01 6.25
N CYS A 66 28.47 0.73 6.49
CA CYS A 66 27.89 -0.57 6.18
C CYS A 66 27.84 -0.82 4.66
N ALA A 67 27.39 0.18 3.89
CA ALA A 67 27.36 0.11 2.44
C ALA A 67 28.73 -0.19 1.84
N SER A 68 29.79 0.48 2.31
CA SER A 68 31.17 0.27 1.85
C SER A 68 31.66 -1.14 2.15
N PHE A 69 31.41 -1.64 3.35
CA PHE A 69 31.76 -3.01 3.73
C PHE A 69 31.05 -4.05 2.86
N CYS A 70 29.74 -3.92 2.68
CA CYS A 70 28.96 -4.88 1.89
C CYS A 70 29.25 -4.78 0.38
N SER A 71 29.65 -3.60 -0.11
CA SER A 71 30.15 -3.43 -1.47
C SER A 71 31.48 -4.16 -1.69
N GLN A 72 32.43 -4.03 -0.76
CA GLN A 72 33.70 -4.78 -0.81
C GLN A 72 33.48 -6.29 -0.74
N ASN A 73 32.44 -6.72 -0.02
CA ASN A 73 32.03 -8.12 0.08
C ASN A 73 31.05 -8.57 -1.01
N LYS A 74 30.82 -7.75 -2.03
CA LYS A 74 30.02 -8.09 -3.21
C LYS A 74 28.60 -8.55 -2.87
N SER A 75 27.94 -7.85 -1.96
CA SER A 75 26.57 -8.15 -1.54
C SER A 75 25.55 -7.18 -2.13
N LYS A 76 24.43 -7.72 -2.63
CA LYS A 76 23.30 -6.98 -3.22
C LYS A 76 22.58 -6.12 -2.20
N TYR A 77 22.34 -6.66 -1.02
CA TYR A 77 21.68 -5.97 0.07
C TYR A 77 22.66 -5.76 1.21
N PHE A 78 22.44 -4.66 1.92
CA PHE A 78 22.96 -4.49 3.25
C PHE A 78 21.89 -3.92 4.15
N GLY A 79 22.02 -4.12 5.44
CA GLY A 79 21.12 -3.53 6.40
C GLY A 79 21.79 -3.34 7.74
N ILE A 80 21.23 -2.43 8.53
CA ILE A 80 21.77 -2.12 9.84
C ILE A 80 20.71 -2.41 10.89
N GLU A 81 21.12 -3.13 11.94
CA GLU A 81 20.28 -3.48 13.09
C GLU A 81 20.89 -2.96 14.38
N TYR A 82 20.05 -2.77 15.39
CA TYR A 82 20.45 -2.46 16.75
C TYR A 82 21.38 -1.24 16.87
N GLY A 83 21.28 -0.30 15.93
CA GLY A 83 22.09 0.93 15.88
C GLY A 83 23.53 0.73 15.39
N ARG A 84 24.07 -0.49 15.45
CA ARG A 84 25.53 -0.71 15.31
C ARG A 84 25.94 -1.92 14.48
N GLU A 85 25.01 -2.78 14.10
CA GLU A 85 25.31 -4.06 13.48
C GLU A 85 25.01 -4.01 12.00
N CYS A 86 26.03 -4.13 11.16
CA CYS A 86 25.91 -4.15 9.71
C CYS A 86 25.85 -5.59 9.22
N TYR A 87 24.89 -5.86 8.34
CA TYR A 87 24.67 -7.17 7.73
C TYR A 87 24.64 -7.06 6.21
N CYS A 88 25.24 -8.02 5.53
CA CYS A 88 25.27 -8.13 4.08
C CYS A 88 24.64 -9.44 3.62
N GLY A 89 23.98 -9.43 2.47
CA GLY A 89 23.45 -10.64 1.85
C GLY A 89 22.83 -10.37 0.49
N ASP A 90 22.45 -11.44 -0.19
CA ASP A 90 21.98 -11.38 -1.58
C ASP A 90 20.51 -11.76 -1.74
N THR A 91 19.90 -12.24 -0.67
CA THR A 91 18.52 -12.72 -0.62
C THR A 91 17.82 -12.08 0.56
N LEU A 92 16.56 -11.70 0.37
CA LEU A 92 15.68 -11.26 1.45
C LEU A 92 14.76 -12.41 1.81
N THR A 93 14.64 -12.70 3.10
CA THR A 93 13.81 -13.79 3.63
C THR A 93 12.76 -13.28 4.62
N THR A 94 12.35 -12.02 4.51
CA THR A 94 11.45 -11.39 5.49
C THR A 94 10.65 -10.24 4.88
N GLU A 95 9.63 -9.82 5.63
CA GLU A 95 8.67 -8.79 5.26
C GLU A 95 9.12 -7.38 5.68
N PRO A 96 8.75 -6.35 4.90
CA PRO A 96 8.85 -4.96 5.34
C PRO A 96 7.85 -4.67 6.47
N VAL A 97 8.20 -3.74 7.34
CA VAL A 97 7.35 -3.21 8.41
C VAL A 97 7.30 -1.69 8.35
N SER A 98 6.57 -1.07 9.26
CA SER A 98 6.53 0.39 9.37
C SER A 98 7.95 0.97 9.46
N ASP A 99 8.21 2.04 8.72
CA ASP A 99 9.50 2.74 8.76
C ASP A 99 9.82 3.31 10.15
N ASP A 100 8.81 3.52 10.99
CA ASP A 100 8.97 3.98 12.36
C ASP A 100 9.49 2.88 13.30
N ASP A 101 9.37 1.61 12.92
CA ASP A 101 9.92 0.50 13.70
C ASP A 101 11.46 0.52 13.71
N CYS A 102 12.09 1.06 12.65
CA CYS A 102 13.53 1.29 12.58
C CYS A 102 13.87 2.66 13.21
N SER A 103 13.74 2.72 14.53
CA SER A 103 13.79 3.97 15.31
C SER A 103 15.18 4.37 15.82
N PHE A 104 16.19 3.50 15.73
CA PHE A 104 17.51 3.80 16.27
C PHE A 104 18.28 4.71 15.33
N ALA A 105 18.85 5.77 15.87
CA ALA A 105 19.78 6.61 15.14
C ALA A 105 21.16 5.95 15.05
N CYS A 106 21.87 6.14 13.94
CA CYS A 106 23.24 5.66 13.79
C CYS A 106 24.20 6.42 14.72
N PRO A 107 25.04 5.75 15.53
CA PRO A 107 25.99 6.41 16.43
C PRO A 107 27.00 7.32 15.72
N GLY A 108 27.44 6.95 14.50
CA GLY A 108 28.37 7.74 13.70
C GLY A 108 27.72 8.89 12.94
N ASN A 109 26.39 8.86 12.77
CA ASN A 109 25.62 9.93 12.13
C ASN A 109 24.15 9.92 12.63
N PRO A 110 23.80 10.75 13.63
CA PRO A 110 22.46 10.75 14.22
C PRO A 110 21.31 11.13 13.28
N LEU A 111 21.59 11.61 12.07
CA LEU A 111 20.58 11.92 11.05
C LEU A 111 20.13 10.69 10.25
N GLN A 112 20.81 9.55 10.45
CA GLN A 112 20.52 8.29 9.76
C GLN A 112 19.82 7.31 10.69
N LYS A 113 18.97 6.47 10.12
CA LYS A 113 18.35 5.32 10.80
C LYS A 113 19.28 4.10 10.68
N CYS A 114 19.37 3.33 11.77
CA CYS A 114 20.21 2.14 11.89
C CYS A 114 19.43 1.00 12.56
N GLY A 115 18.18 0.79 12.13
CA GLY A 115 17.32 -0.30 12.57
C GLY A 115 16.69 -0.07 13.95
N ALA A 116 16.41 -1.16 14.65
CA ALA A 116 16.06 -1.25 16.07
C ALA A 116 16.26 -2.71 16.55
N GLY A 117 15.74 -3.09 17.71
CA GLY A 117 15.74 -4.49 18.14
C GLY A 117 14.87 -5.38 17.24
N ASN A 118 15.45 -6.40 16.59
CA ASN A 118 14.79 -7.23 15.58
C ASN A 118 14.21 -6.42 14.42
N ARG A 119 14.85 -5.31 14.07
CA ARG A 119 14.44 -4.42 12.98
C ARG A 119 15.65 -4.00 12.17
N LEU A 120 15.71 -4.45 10.94
CA LEU A 120 16.79 -4.16 10.01
C LEU A 120 16.39 -2.98 9.13
N ASP A 121 17.15 -1.90 9.17
CA ASP A 121 17.01 -0.83 8.18
C ASP A 121 17.76 -1.25 6.92
N LEU A 122 17.02 -1.60 5.87
CA LEU A 122 17.52 -2.31 4.69
C LEU A 122 17.81 -1.35 3.54
N TYR A 123 18.88 -1.65 2.83
CA TYR A 123 19.35 -0.92 1.67
C TYR A 123 19.72 -1.90 0.56
N ILE A 124 19.48 -1.51 -0.69
CA ILE A 124 20.07 -2.15 -1.85
C ILE A 124 21.34 -1.39 -2.21
N ASN A 125 22.39 -2.14 -2.51
CA ASN A 125 23.61 -1.60 -3.04
C ASN A 125 23.37 -1.21 -4.51
N ASN A 126 23.58 0.07 -4.85
CA ASN A 126 23.40 0.56 -6.23
C ASN A 126 24.54 0.10 -7.17
N LEU A 127 25.43 -0.79 -6.70
CA LEU A 127 26.26 -1.63 -7.57
C LEU A 127 25.45 -2.78 -8.20
N TYR A 128 24.36 -3.25 -7.55
CA TYR A 128 23.55 -4.41 -7.98
C TYR A 128 22.12 -4.06 -8.42
N ALA A 129 21.65 -2.84 -8.11
CA ALA A 129 20.75 -2.17 -9.04
C ALA A 129 21.66 -1.60 -10.12
N PRO A 130 21.56 -2.00 -11.39
CA PRO A 130 22.43 -1.40 -12.37
C PRO A 130 22.08 0.07 -12.42
N ARG A 131 23.11 0.88 -12.21
CA ARG A 131 23.12 2.24 -12.74
C ARG A 131 22.90 2.06 -14.23
N THR A 132 21.69 2.29 -14.72
CA THR A 132 21.57 2.95 -16.00
C THR A 132 22.52 4.14 -15.90
N PRO A 133 23.54 4.22 -16.76
CA PRO A 133 24.31 5.43 -16.87
C PRO A 133 23.37 6.63 -16.86
N ALA A 134 23.69 7.70 -16.13
CA ALA A 134 22.79 8.85 -16.04
C ALA A 134 22.44 9.47 -17.41
N THR A 135 23.20 9.10 -18.45
CA THR A 135 23.03 9.46 -19.85
C THR A 135 22.13 8.52 -20.65
N LEU A 136 21.76 7.36 -20.11
CA LEU A 136 20.92 6.36 -20.75
C LEU A 136 19.47 6.54 -20.33
N GLU A 137 18.65 7.03 -21.26
CA GLU A 137 17.19 7.16 -21.09
C GLU A 137 16.46 5.82 -21.25
N THR A 138 17.16 4.78 -21.74
CA THR A 138 16.57 3.45 -21.96
C THR A 138 16.39 2.71 -20.62
N PRO A 139 15.16 2.27 -20.29
CA PRO A 139 14.89 1.54 -19.05
C PRO A 139 15.72 0.25 -18.91
N TYR A 140 16.22 0.00 -17.70
CA TYR A 140 16.76 -1.30 -17.33
C TYR A 140 15.62 -2.29 -17.07
N LEU A 141 15.70 -3.47 -17.66
CA LEU A 141 14.64 -4.49 -17.60
C LEU A 141 14.94 -5.65 -16.65
N GLY A 142 16.20 -5.84 -16.26
CA GLY A 142 16.62 -6.88 -15.34
C GLY A 142 17.78 -7.74 -15.83
N CYS A 143 18.13 -8.73 -15.00
CA CYS A 143 19.03 -9.82 -15.33
C CYS A 143 18.27 -10.98 -15.98
N PHE A 144 18.83 -11.58 -17.03
CA PHE A 144 18.21 -12.68 -17.78
C PHE A 144 19.18 -13.86 -17.96
N VAL A 145 18.62 -15.06 -18.10
CA VAL A 145 19.35 -16.26 -18.50
C VAL A 145 19.70 -16.16 -19.98
N ASP A 146 20.98 -16.32 -20.29
CA ASP A 146 21.51 -16.40 -21.65
C ASP A 146 22.24 -17.75 -21.86
N GLU A 147 21.58 -18.83 -21.47
CA GLU A 147 22.09 -20.20 -21.63
C GLU A 147 21.30 -20.96 -22.70
N GLY A 148 21.99 -21.47 -23.72
CA GLY A 148 21.37 -22.18 -24.82
C GLY A 148 20.90 -21.24 -25.93
N ALA A 149 19.60 -20.99 -26.04
CA ALA A 149 19.07 -20.00 -26.98
C ALA A 149 19.36 -18.59 -26.44
N ARG A 150 19.98 -17.74 -27.27
CA ARG A 150 20.35 -16.39 -26.86
C ARG A 150 19.11 -15.54 -26.57
N ALA A 151 19.13 -14.85 -25.45
CA ALA A 151 18.13 -13.87 -25.03
C ALA A 151 18.01 -12.73 -26.04
N LEU A 152 19.14 -12.27 -26.59
CA LEU A 152 19.24 -11.22 -27.60
C LEU A 152 20.09 -11.73 -28.78
N PRO A 153 19.49 -12.42 -29.77
CA PRO A 153 20.24 -13.22 -30.75
C PRO A 153 20.69 -12.46 -32.01
N GLU A 154 20.36 -11.18 -32.18
CA GLU A 154 20.39 -10.55 -33.50
C GLU A 154 21.76 -9.96 -33.87
N ASN A 155 22.47 -9.38 -32.90
CA ASN A 155 23.79 -8.78 -33.15
C ASN A 155 24.68 -8.88 -31.91
N LEU A 156 25.99 -9.01 -32.11
CA LEU A 156 27.00 -9.17 -31.07
C LEU A 156 28.20 -8.25 -31.33
N LEU A 157 28.63 -7.57 -30.27
CA LEU A 157 29.90 -6.85 -30.20
C LEU A 157 30.70 -7.31 -28.97
N GLY A 158 31.93 -7.78 -29.18
CA GLY A 158 32.91 -7.94 -28.11
C GLY A 158 33.86 -6.75 -28.04
N ALA A 159 34.11 -6.21 -26.84
CA ALA A 159 35.08 -5.13 -26.62
C ALA A 159 35.78 -5.23 -25.26
N ASP A 160 37.09 -5.00 -25.22
CA ASP A 160 37.90 -5.02 -23.98
C ASP A 160 37.62 -3.82 -23.06
N ASP A 161 36.90 -2.82 -23.55
CA ASP A 161 36.47 -1.62 -22.84
C ASP A 161 34.94 -1.46 -22.91
N MET A 162 34.22 -2.58 -22.78
CA MET A 162 32.75 -2.61 -22.83
C MET A 162 32.12 -1.84 -21.66
N THR A 163 31.05 -1.09 -21.94
CA THR A 163 30.17 -0.46 -20.96
C THR A 163 28.72 -0.56 -21.46
N ALA A 164 27.74 -0.32 -20.59
CA ALA A 164 26.34 -0.31 -21.00
C ALA A 164 26.05 0.79 -22.05
N GLU A 165 26.66 1.98 -21.94
CA GLU A 165 26.51 3.06 -22.93
C GLU A 165 27.06 2.68 -24.29
N LYS A 166 28.24 2.03 -24.32
CA LYS A 166 28.83 1.55 -25.57
C LYS A 166 27.92 0.51 -26.22
N CYS A 167 27.36 -0.39 -25.42
CA CYS A 167 26.44 -1.39 -25.94
C CYS A 167 25.16 -0.75 -26.48
N ALA A 168 24.57 0.18 -25.75
CA ALA A 168 23.39 0.91 -26.19
C ALA A 168 23.64 1.68 -27.50
N ALA A 169 24.78 2.35 -27.62
CA ALA A 169 25.16 3.06 -28.85
C ALA A 169 25.35 2.10 -30.04
N HIS A 170 25.88 0.90 -29.80
CA HIS A 170 26.00 -0.14 -30.82
C HIS A 170 24.63 -0.69 -31.25
N CYS A 171 23.72 -0.87 -30.29
CA CYS A 171 22.40 -1.44 -30.49
C CYS A 171 21.31 -0.37 -30.74
N ALA A 172 21.67 0.84 -31.20
CA ALA A 172 20.74 1.96 -31.33
C ALA A 172 19.54 1.70 -32.27
N ASP A 173 19.70 0.77 -33.23
CA ASP A 173 18.64 0.35 -34.16
C ASP A 173 17.81 -0.85 -33.66
N PHE A 174 18.03 -1.31 -32.42
CA PHE A 174 17.36 -2.45 -31.82
C PHE A 174 16.50 -2.03 -30.63
N SER A 175 15.43 -2.78 -30.38
CA SER A 175 14.52 -2.50 -29.26
C SER A 175 15.11 -2.82 -27.89
N TYR A 176 16.09 -3.73 -27.86
CA TYR A 176 16.76 -4.20 -26.66
C TYR A 176 18.26 -4.32 -26.87
N PHE A 177 19.01 -4.05 -25.81
CA PHE A 177 20.43 -4.34 -25.73
C PHE A 177 20.76 -4.97 -24.38
N GLY A 178 21.82 -5.76 -24.33
CA GLY A 178 22.28 -6.33 -23.09
C GLY A 178 23.77 -6.59 -23.08
N VAL A 179 24.34 -6.61 -21.89
CA VAL A 179 25.76 -6.87 -21.69
C VAL A 179 25.98 -8.16 -20.90
N GLU A 180 26.93 -8.96 -21.37
CA GLU A 180 27.29 -10.26 -20.81
C GLU A 180 28.82 -10.40 -20.66
N TYR A 181 29.22 -11.23 -19.70
CA TYR A 181 30.60 -11.67 -19.51
C TYR A 181 31.65 -10.55 -19.41
N GLY A 182 31.24 -9.36 -18.94
CA GLY A 182 32.07 -8.18 -18.77
C GLY A 182 32.47 -7.47 -20.07
N ARG A 183 32.34 -8.10 -21.24
CA ARG A 183 32.91 -7.61 -22.51
C ARG A 183 32.00 -7.77 -23.73
N GLU A 184 30.89 -8.47 -23.58
CA GLU A 184 29.99 -8.81 -24.69
C GLU A 184 28.78 -7.90 -24.64
N CYS A 185 28.36 -7.43 -25.82
CA CYS A 185 27.17 -6.64 -26.04
C CYS A 185 26.30 -7.37 -27.05
N TRP A 186 25.03 -7.56 -26.70
CA TRP A 186 24.05 -8.29 -27.49
C TRP A 186 22.87 -7.38 -27.81
N CYS A 187 22.35 -7.45 -29.04
CA CYS A 187 21.18 -6.70 -29.48
C CYS A 187 20.03 -7.63 -29.89
N GLY A 188 18.79 -7.16 -29.74
CA GLY A 188 17.61 -7.90 -30.21
C GLY A 188 16.36 -7.04 -30.27
N ASN A 189 15.34 -7.52 -30.98
CA ASN A 189 14.04 -6.85 -31.11
C ASN A 189 12.91 -7.60 -30.38
N ALA A 190 13.16 -8.81 -29.91
CA ALA A 190 12.26 -9.52 -29.01
C ALA A 190 12.69 -9.30 -27.54
N PRO A 191 11.72 -9.06 -26.62
CA PRO A 191 12.05 -8.99 -25.21
C PRO A 191 12.53 -10.36 -24.70
N PRO A 192 13.53 -10.40 -23.80
CA PRO A 192 13.91 -11.64 -23.14
C PRO A 192 12.83 -12.11 -22.16
N ILE A 193 12.59 -13.43 -22.14
CA ILE A 193 11.48 -14.09 -21.39
C ILE A 193 11.96 -14.96 -20.22
N HIS A 194 13.27 -15.17 -20.08
CA HIS A 194 13.83 -16.02 -19.03
C HIS A 194 14.67 -15.15 -18.10
N SER A 195 14.04 -14.56 -17.10
CA SER A 195 14.78 -13.75 -16.13
C SER A 195 15.70 -14.62 -15.25
N ALA A 196 16.64 -13.97 -14.60
CA ALA A 196 17.46 -14.53 -13.54
C ALA A 196 17.45 -13.57 -12.33
N PRO A 197 17.81 -14.06 -11.13
CA PRO A 197 18.04 -13.17 -10.00
C PRO A 197 19.07 -12.09 -10.38
N GLU A 198 18.85 -10.83 -10.00
CA GLU A 198 19.80 -9.72 -10.28
C GLU A 198 21.23 -10.02 -9.85
N SER A 199 21.40 -10.75 -8.73
CA SER A 199 22.71 -11.19 -8.23
C SER A 199 23.43 -12.17 -9.16
N ALA A 200 22.75 -12.79 -10.11
CA ALA A 200 23.35 -13.66 -11.10
C ALA A 200 24.10 -12.86 -12.18
N CYS A 201 23.78 -11.58 -12.37
CA CYS A 201 24.47 -10.67 -13.29
C CYS A 201 25.53 -9.84 -12.54
N SER A 202 26.48 -10.49 -11.88
CA SER A 202 27.41 -9.83 -10.94
C SER A 202 28.81 -9.53 -11.50
N MET A 203 29.04 -9.66 -12.80
CA MET A 203 30.34 -9.44 -13.44
C MET A 203 30.48 -7.95 -13.80
N PRO A 204 31.55 -7.26 -13.34
CA PRO A 204 31.79 -5.88 -13.73
C PRO A 204 32.06 -5.74 -15.22
N CYS A 205 31.68 -4.59 -15.80
CA CYS A 205 32.03 -4.24 -17.15
C CYS A 205 33.54 -3.98 -17.29
N ALA A 206 34.14 -4.38 -18.41
CA ALA A 206 35.58 -4.25 -18.64
C ALA A 206 36.03 -2.79 -18.85
N GLY A 207 35.15 -1.94 -19.39
CA GLY A 207 35.39 -0.51 -19.60
C GLY A 207 35.03 0.39 -18.42
N ASP A 208 34.22 -0.09 -17.47
CA ASP A 208 33.79 0.63 -16.27
C ASP A 208 33.40 -0.36 -15.16
N ASP A 209 34.27 -0.54 -14.18
CA ASP A 209 34.06 -1.51 -13.09
C ASP A 209 32.98 -1.08 -12.08
N SER A 210 32.41 0.12 -12.23
CA SER A 210 31.25 0.58 -11.48
C SER A 210 29.91 0.11 -12.08
N GLN A 211 29.93 -0.49 -13.28
CA GLN A 211 28.77 -1.06 -13.98
C GLN A 211 28.82 -2.59 -13.98
N LEU A 212 27.65 -3.22 -14.10
CA LEU A 212 27.52 -4.67 -14.25
C LEU A 212 27.22 -5.04 -15.71
N CYS A 213 27.95 -6.04 -16.20
CA CYS A 213 27.90 -6.59 -17.55
C CYS A 213 27.69 -8.11 -17.49
N GLY A 214 26.58 -8.52 -16.88
CA GLY A 214 26.09 -9.88 -16.85
C GLY A 214 26.93 -10.82 -15.98
N ALA A 215 27.03 -12.08 -16.39
CA ALA A 215 27.98 -13.09 -15.94
C ALA A 215 28.04 -14.20 -17.00
N GLY A 216 28.65 -15.35 -16.73
CA GLY A 216 28.58 -16.47 -17.68
C GLY A 216 27.15 -17.00 -17.79
N GLY A 217 26.53 -16.88 -18.98
CA GLY A 217 25.15 -17.30 -19.23
C GLY A 217 24.11 -16.39 -18.57
N ARG A 218 24.48 -15.16 -18.20
CA ARG A 218 23.60 -14.19 -17.55
C ARG A 218 23.80 -12.82 -18.16
N ILE A 219 22.74 -12.17 -18.60
CA ILE A 219 22.80 -10.92 -19.34
C ILE A 219 21.98 -9.84 -18.63
N ASN A 220 22.59 -8.67 -18.38
CA ASN A 220 21.82 -7.49 -17.99
C ASN A 220 21.16 -6.93 -19.26
N VAL A 221 19.86 -6.63 -19.25
CA VAL A 221 19.14 -6.14 -20.43
C VAL A 221 18.44 -4.82 -20.17
N TRP A 222 18.49 -3.95 -21.17
CA TRP A 222 17.78 -2.69 -21.26
C TRP A 222 16.93 -2.68 -22.53
N GLY A 223 15.84 -1.92 -22.52
CA GLY A 223 15.01 -1.75 -23.69
C GLY A 223 13.63 -1.20 -23.33
N SER A 224 12.69 -1.38 -24.26
CA SER A 224 11.29 -1.02 -23.99
C SER A 224 10.73 -1.81 -22.80
N PRO A 225 10.02 -1.16 -21.85
CA PRO A 225 9.35 -1.86 -20.76
C PRO A 225 8.41 -2.94 -21.33
N LEU A 226 8.35 -4.11 -20.67
CA LEU A 226 7.31 -5.07 -21.04
C LEU A 226 5.94 -4.47 -20.71
N PRO A 227 4.98 -4.51 -21.65
CA PRO A 227 3.62 -4.14 -21.34
C PRO A 227 3.02 -5.19 -20.39
N SER A 228 2.16 -4.73 -19.48
CA SER A 228 1.18 -5.56 -18.82
C SER A 228 0.24 -6.16 -19.88
N PRO A 229 -0.17 -7.43 -19.76
CA PRO A 229 -1.18 -8.00 -20.65
C PRO A 229 -2.47 -7.20 -20.55
N GLU A 230 -3.19 -7.04 -21.68
CA GLU A 230 -4.46 -6.29 -21.72
C GLU A 230 -5.54 -6.95 -20.86
N GLU A 231 -5.52 -8.29 -20.77
CA GLU A 231 -6.50 -9.09 -20.01
C GLU A 231 -5.81 -10.20 -19.21
N VAL A 232 -6.31 -10.47 -18.02
CA VAL A 232 -5.91 -11.58 -17.15
C VAL A 232 -7.16 -12.17 -16.50
N SER A 233 -7.52 -13.39 -16.89
CA SER A 233 -8.80 -14.02 -16.52
C SER A 233 -9.97 -13.08 -16.83
N ASP A 234 -10.77 -12.69 -15.83
CA ASP A 234 -11.94 -11.82 -15.98
C ASP A 234 -11.62 -10.34 -15.70
N PHE A 235 -10.35 -9.94 -15.68
CA PHE A 235 -9.93 -8.57 -15.42
C PHE A 235 -9.18 -7.97 -16.61
N GLU A 236 -9.42 -6.69 -16.84
CA GLU A 236 -8.75 -5.86 -17.84
C GLU A 236 -7.68 -4.99 -17.17
N TYR A 237 -6.56 -4.74 -17.83
CA TYR A 237 -5.51 -3.87 -17.30
C TYR A 237 -6.00 -2.42 -17.22
N ALA A 238 -6.02 -1.87 -16.00
CA ALA A 238 -6.49 -0.52 -15.73
C ALA A 238 -5.35 0.51 -15.77
N GLY A 239 -4.14 0.12 -15.37
CA GLY A 239 -2.98 1.01 -15.40
C GLY A 239 -1.95 0.78 -14.29
N CYS A 240 -0.92 1.63 -14.28
CA CYS A 240 0.09 1.71 -13.23
C CYS A 240 -0.26 2.88 -12.30
N TYR A 241 -0.34 2.64 -10.98
CA TYR A 241 -0.77 3.65 -10.01
C TYR A 241 0.23 3.80 -8.85
N THR A 242 0.17 4.94 -8.15
CA THR A 242 0.90 5.13 -6.89
C THR A 242 0.25 4.35 -5.75
N ASP A 243 1.03 3.56 -5.02
CA ASP A 243 0.56 2.78 -3.86
C ASP A 243 1.42 3.05 -2.62
N LYS A 244 1.17 4.16 -1.91
CA LYS A 244 1.94 4.48 -0.69
C LYS A 244 1.35 3.76 0.51
N VAL A 245 2.18 3.44 1.49
CA VAL A 245 1.75 2.69 2.70
C VAL A 245 0.62 3.42 3.44
N ASP A 246 0.67 4.75 3.53
CA ASP A 246 -0.35 5.60 4.16
C ASP A 246 -1.54 5.93 3.23
N GLN A 247 -1.44 5.62 1.95
CA GLN A 247 -2.39 5.98 0.90
C GLN A 247 -2.52 4.85 -0.13
N ARG A 248 -2.92 3.67 0.34
CA ARG A 248 -3.05 2.48 -0.51
C ARG A 248 -4.06 2.70 -1.63
N SER A 249 -3.75 2.23 -2.84
CA SER A 249 -4.62 2.27 -4.02
C SER A 249 -5.78 1.28 -3.92
N LEU A 250 -5.55 0.14 -3.28
CA LEU A 250 -6.53 -0.93 -3.06
C LEU A 250 -6.52 -1.34 -1.57
N ARG A 251 -7.70 -1.40 -0.95
CA ARG A 251 -7.85 -1.58 0.52
C ARG A 251 -8.54 -2.87 0.94
N GLY A 252 -8.68 -3.83 0.03
CA GLY A 252 -9.21 -5.15 0.33
C GLY A 252 -8.13 -6.11 0.83
N LYS A 253 -8.27 -7.38 0.46
CA LYS A 253 -7.34 -8.45 0.84
C LYS A 253 -5.92 -8.22 0.29
N LYS A 254 -4.90 -8.45 1.12
CA LYS A 254 -3.48 -8.50 0.69
C LYS A 254 -2.94 -9.93 0.82
N THR A 255 -2.16 -10.38 -0.16
CA THR A 255 -1.41 -11.65 -0.13
C THR A 255 0.01 -11.40 -0.60
N VAL A 256 1.00 -12.06 0.02
CA VAL A 256 2.40 -12.04 -0.42
C VAL A 256 2.82 -13.47 -0.76
N ASP A 257 3.37 -13.69 -1.95
CA ASP A 257 3.88 -14.98 -2.41
C ASP A 257 5.13 -14.77 -3.26
N SER A 258 6.25 -15.39 -2.87
CA SER A 258 7.50 -15.39 -3.64
C SER A 258 7.37 -15.89 -5.09
N THR A 259 6.28 -16.62 -5.38
CA THR A 259 5.94 -17.17 -6.69
C THR A 259 4.68 -16.52 -7.27
N MET A 260 4.45 -15.23 -6.99
CA MET A 260 3.29 -14.48 -7.50
C MET A 260 3.23 -14.45 -9.04
N THR A 261 2.03 -14.58 -9.59
CA THR A 261 1.72 -14.31 -11.01
C THR A 261 0.45 -13.45 -11.08
N LEU A 262 0.19 -12.83 -12.23
CA LEU A 262 -1.05 -12.08 -12.44
C LEU A 262 -2.28 -12.99 -12.25
N GLU A 263 -2.24 -14.22 -12.77
CA GLU A 263 -3.34 -15.19 -12.66
C GLU A 263 -3.58 -15.64 -11.21
N LYS A 264 -2.49 -15.83 -10.44
CA LYS A 264 -2.59 -16.15 -9.01
C LYS A 264 -3.25 -15.00 -8.25
N CYS A 265 -2.88 -13.76 -8.56
CA CYS A 265 -3.47 -12.60 -7.91
C CYS A 265 -4.95 -12.46 -8.29
N ALA A 266 -5.28 -12.52 -9.59
CA ALA A 266 -6.66 -12.50 -10.09
C ALA A 266 -7.53 -13.56 -9.40
N THR A 267 -7.03 -14.79 -9.28
CA THR A 267 -7.72 -15.88 -8.58
C THR A 267 -7.92 -15.59 -7.09
N SER A 268 -6.90 -15.04 -6.41
CA SER A 268 -6.98 -14.69 -4.99
C SER A 268 -7.96 -13.55 -4.71
N CYS A 269 -8.19 -12.71 -5.72
CA CYS A 269 -9.10 -11.57 -5.70
C CYS A 269 -10.43 -11.85 -6.40
N ALA A 270 -10.78 -13.13 -6.65
CA ALA A 270 -12.11 -13.49 -7.12
C ALA A 270 -13.18 -12.92 -6.16
N GLY A 271 -14.11 -12.12 -6.69
CA GLY A 271 -15.13 -11.40 -5.91
C GLY A 271 -14.78 -9.95 -5.57
N TYR A 272 -13.60 -9.46 -5.96
CA TYR A 272 -13.27 -8.03 -5.94
C TYR A 272 -13.35 -7.44 -7.36
N SER A 273 -13.70 -6.15 -7.46
CA SER A 273 -13.73 -5.43 -8.74
C SER A 273 -12.34 -5.08 -9.27
N TYR A 274 -11.32 -5.14 -8.43
CA TYR A 274 -9.93 -4.86 -8.78
C TYR A 274 -8.99 -5.86 -8.11
N PHE A 275 -7.94 -6.20 -8.83
CA PHE A 275 -6.71 -6.66 -8.21
C PHE A 275 -5.56 -5.77 -8.65
N GLY A 276 -4.49 -5.79 -7.87
CA GLY A 276 -3.24 -5.17 -8.25
C GLY A 276 -2.06 -5.92 -7.70
N VAL A 277 -0.94 -5.79 -8.39
CA VAL A 277 0.31 -6.46 -8.04
C VAL A 277 1.41 -5.44 -7.81
N GLU A 278 2.15 -5.60 -6.71
CA GLU A 278 3.21 -4.70 -6.28
C GLU A 278 4.49 -5.50 -5.99
N PHE A 279 5.64 -4.85 -6.23
CA PHE A 279 6.96 -5.33 -5.78
C PHE A 279 7.31 -6.78 -6.17
N GLY A 280 6.74 -7.29 -7.25
CA GLY A 280 7.01 -8.63 -7.78
C GLY A 280 6.32 -9.78 -7.04
N VAL A 281 5.93 -9.61 -5.78
CA VAL A 281 5.47 -10.72 -4.92
C VAL A 281 4.17 -10.42 -4.18
N GLU A 282 3.72 -9.16 -4.20
CA GLU A 282 2.54 -8.74 -3.46
C GLU A 282 1.32 -8.68 -4.39
N CYS A 283 0.18 -9.09 -3.86
CA CYS A 283 -1.13 -9.02 -4.49
C CYS A 283 -2.08 -8.29 -3.55
N TYR A 284 -2.79 -7.31 -4.09
CA TYR A 284 -3.78 -6.49 -3.41
C TYR A 284 -5.11 -6.64 -4.14
N CYS A 285 -6.19 -6.78 -3.40
CA CYS A 285 -7.54 -6.77 -3.94
C CYS A 285 -8.24 -5.49 -3.51
N GLY A 286 -9.25 -5.05 -4.26
CA GLY A 286 -10.13 -3.96 -3.85
C GLY A 286 -11.38 -3.94 -4.71
N SER A 287 -12.52 -3.50 -4.18
CA SER A 287 -13.73 -3.34 -5.03
C SER A 287 -13.86 -1.93 -5.59
N ALA A 288 -12.95 -1.04 -5.21
CA ALA A 288 -12.77 0.29 -5.77
C ALA A 288 -11.29 0.61 -5.88
N LEU A 289 -10.94 1.45 -6.85
CA LEU A 289 -9.65 2.14 -6.89
C LEU A 289 -9.77 3.44 -6.07
N GLU A 290 -8.94 3.58 -5.05
CA GLU A 290 -9.00 4.71 -4.12
C GLU A 290 -8.69 6.04 -4.82
N ALA A 291 -9.33 7.13 -4.39
CA ALA A 291 -9.15 8.46 -4.98
C ALA A 291 -7.70 9.00 -4.85
N SER A 292 -6.91 8.44 -3.94
CA SER A 292 -5.47 8.76 -3.80
C SER A 292 -4.58 8.03 -4.81
N ALA A 293 -5.12 7.10 -5.60
CA ALA A 293 -4.36 6.38 -6.62
C ALA A 293 -4.15 7.28 -7.84
N GLU A 294 -2.95 7.84 -7.97
CA GLU A 294 -2.56 8.63 -9.13
C GLU A 294 -1.97 7.73 -10.22
N GLU A 295 -2.49 7.82 -11.45
CA GLU A 295 -1.97 7.07 -12.60
C GLU A 295 -0.54 7.52 -12.94
N ARG A 296 0.32 6.57 -13.31
CA ARG A 296 1.73 6.75 -13.61
C ARG A 296 2.08 6.10 -14.96
N PRO A 297 3.17 6.55 -15.62
CA PRO A 297 3.72 5.84 -16.76
C PRO A 297 3.97 4.36 -16.45
N GLN A 298 3.53 3.46 -17.33
CA GLN A 298 3.67 2.02 -17.18
C GLN A 298 5.11 1.56 -16.88
N ALA A 299 6.11 2.28 -17.41
CA ALA A 299 7.53 2.03 -17.15
C ALA A 299 7.90 2.07 -15.66
N GLU A 300 7.14 2.81 -14.83
CA GLU A 300 7.33 2.85 -13.37
C GLU A 300 6.85 1.58 -12.66
N CYS A 301 6.03 0.75 -13.31
CA CYS A 301 5.57 -0.56 -12.81
C CYS A 301 6.28 -1.73 -13.53
N SER A 302 7.61 -1.73 -13.50
CA SER A 302 8.46 -2.62 -14.31
C SER A 302 9.06 -3.82 -13.54
N THR A 303 8.77 -3.97 -12.24
CA THR A 303 9.23 -5.12 -11.45
C THR A 303 8.57 -6.40 -11.95
N ARG A 304 9.35 -7.47 -12.07
CA ARG A 304 8.84 -8.76 -12.55
C ARG A 304 8.10 -9.53 -11.47
N CYS A 305 7.09 -10.28 -11.86
CA CYS A 305 6.42 -11.20 -10.95
C CYS A 305 7.35 -12.36 -10.56
N GLY A 306 7.37 -12.75 -9.27
CA GLY A 306 8.28 -13.77 -8.76
C GLY A 306 8.00 -15.19 -9.24
N GLY A 307 6.76 -15.48 -9.67
CA GLY A 307 6.34 -16.77 -10.22
C GLY A 307 6.22 -16.82 -11.74
N ASN A 308 6.18 -15.69 -12.41
CA ASN A 308 6.17 -15.60 -13.87
C ASN A 308 6.87 -14.32 -14.32
N TYR A 309 8.11 -14.46 -14.76
CA TYR A 309 8.95 -13.31 -15.10
C TYR A 309 8.61 -12.67 -16.45
N ASP A 310 7.72 -13.28 -17.24
CA ASP A 310 7.14 -12.66 -18.44
C ASP A 310 6.10 -11.59 -18.09
N GLN A 311 5.69 -11.53 -16.83
CA GLN A 311 4.71 -10.57 -16.32
C GLN A 311 5.38 -9.49 -15.48
N VAL A 312 4.70 -8.33 -15.40
CA VAL A 312 5.12 -7.19 -14.58
C VAL A 312 4.17 -7.02 -13.39
N CYS A 313 4.74 -7.04 -12.20
CA CYS A 313 4.07 -6.94 -10.91
C CYS A 313 4.47 -5.66 -10.16
N GLY A 314 4.14 -4.50 -10.73
CA GLY A 314 4.30 -3.21 -10.08
C GLY A 314 5.76 -2.78 -9.95
N ALA A 315 6.07 -2.03 -8.89
CA ALA A 315 7.41 -1.72 -8.38
C ALA A 315 7.27 -1.20 -6.94
N SER A 316 8.35 -0.68 -6.34
CA SER A 316 8.25 -0.05 -5.02
C SER A 316 7.31 1.17 -5.08
N TYR A 317 6.25 1.16 -4.26
CA TYR A 317 5.20 2.19 -4.23
C TYR A 317 4.46 2.38 -5.56
N ARG A 318 4.41 1.33 -6.38
CA ARG A 318 3.83 1.33 -7.73
C ARG A 318 3.09 0.04 -7.95
N ILE A 319 1.80 0.12 -8.24
CA ILE A 319 0.93 -1.05 -8.39
C ILE A 319 0.41 -1.12 -9.83
N ASN A 320 0.55 -2.27 -10.48
CA ASN A 320 -0.20 -2.56 -11.70
C ASN A 320 -1.60 -3.00 -11.29
N VAL A 321 -2.63 -2.26 -11.70
CA VAL A 321 -4.03 -2.50 -11.36
C VAL A 321 -4.75 -3.09 -12.56
N PHE A 322 -5.61 -4.05 -12.27
CA PHE A 322 -6.54 -4.68 -13.19
C PHE A 322 -7.95 -4.58 -12.62
N SER A 323 -8.92 -4.29 -13.47
CA SER A 323 -10.32 -4.10 -13.11
C SER A 323 -11.20 -5.15 -13.77
N ASN A 324 -12.16 -5.69 -13.03
CA ASN A 324 -13.20 -6.55 -13.58
C ASN A 324 -14.33 -5.65 -14.15
N PRO A 325 -14.58 -5.70 -15.47
CA PRO A 325 -15.64 -4.92 -16.11
C PRO A 325 -17.05 -5.44 -15.76
N GLU A 326 -17.19 -6.68 -15.33
CA GLU A 326 -18.41 -7.18 -14.72
C GLU A 326 -18.42 -6.72 -13.26
N CYS A 327 -19.10 -5.59 -13.02
CA CYS A 327 -19.26 -5.02 -11.68
C CYS A 327 -19.66 -6.10 -10.68
N VAL A 328 -18.84 -6.28 -9.65
CA VAL A 328 -19.35 -6.84 -8.38
C VAL A 328 -20.27 -5.76 -7.81
N ASP A 329 -21.50 -6.13 -7.43
CA ASP A 329 -22.46 -5.19 -6.82
C ASP A 329 -21.74 -4.34 -5.75
N GLU A 330 -22.07 -3.04 -5.69
CA GLU A 330 -21.46 -2.13 -4.73
C GLU A 330 -21.61 -2.74 -3.32
N PRO A 331 -20.52 -2.84 -2.55
CA PRO A 331 -20.57 -3.39 -1.20
C PRO A 331 -21.61 -2.65 -0.37
N ASP A 332 -22.46 -3.39 0.33
CA ASP A 332 -23.50 -2.80 1.17
C ASP A 332 -23.40 -3.32 2.61
N ASN A 333 -24.02 -2.59 3.52
CA ASN A 333 -24.28 -3.07 4.85
C ASN A 333 -25.35 -4.15 4.81
N LEU A 334 -25.12 -5.27 5.50
CA LEU A 334 -26.17 -6.26 5.67
C LEU A 334 -27.27 -5.65 6.56
N GLU A 335 -28.47 -5.46 6.03
CA GLU A 335 -29.57 -4.88 6.82
C GLU A 335 -29.81 -5.68 8.12
N SER A 336 -29.69 -7.01 8.08
CA SER A 336 -29.79 -7.86 9.26
C SER A 336 -28.89 -9.10 9.19
N VAL A 337 -28.36 -9.50 10.34
CA VAL A 337 -27.44 -10.63 10.47
C VAL A 337 -27.39 -11.15 11.91
N GLY A 338 -27.57 -12.46 12.10
CA GLY A 338 -27.41 -13.09 13.42
C GLY A 338 -28.29 -12.52 14.54
N GLY A 339 -29.47 -11.96 14.23
CA GLY A 339 -30.33 -11.32 15.23
C GLY A 339 -30.00 -9.85 15.53
N PHE A 340 -29.04 -9.28 14.79
CA PHE A 340 -28.72 -7.87 14.80
C PHE A 340 -29.21 -7.18 13.52
N THR A 341 -29.39 -5.86 13.59
CA THR A 341 -29.78 -5.00 12.48
C THR A 341 -28.75 -3.88 12.34
N TYR A 342 -28.33 -3.56 11.11
CA TYR A 342 -27.44 -2.43 10.85
C TYR A 342 -28.08 -1.14 11.36
N GLN A 343 -27.27 -0.27 11.98
CA GLN A 343 -27.73 0.99 12.54
C GLN A 343 -27.21 2.16 11.73
N SER A 344 -25.89 2.34 11.71
CA SER A 344 -25.22 3.42 10.99
C SER A 344 -23.71 3.24 11.02
N CYS A 345 -23.01 4.06 10.24
CA CYS A 345 -21.60 4.32 10.47
C CYS A 345 -21.42 5.06 11.80
N TRP A 346 -20.41 4.68 12.58
CA TRP A 346 -20.20 5.16 13.95
C TRP A 346 -18.72 5.51 14.21
N THR A 347 -18.45 6.52 15.04
CA THR A 347 -17.07 6.89 15.39
C THR A 347 -16.49 5.94 16.43
N ASP A 348 -15.30 5.38 16.17
CA ASP A 348 -14.56 4.54 17.12
C ASP A 348 -13.12 5.04 17.32
N LYS A 349 -12.91 6.09 18.12
CA LYS A 349 -11.57 6.67 18.28
C LYS A 349 -10.75 5.87 19.27
N VAL A 350 -9.42 5.84 19.07
CA VAL A 350 -8.48 5.16 19.98
C VAL A 350 -8.63 5.61 21.45
N ASP A 351 -8.89 6.90 21.70
CA ASP A 351 -9.07 7.47 23.04
C ASP A 351 -10.50 7.34 23.58
N LEU A 352 -11.45 6.92 22.75
CA LEU A 352 -12.86 6.72 23.10
C LEU A 352 -13.47 5.60 22.26
N ARG A 353 -13.18 4.36 22.66
CA ARG A 353 -13.72 3.18 21.96
C ARG A 353 -15.24 3.09 22.13
N ALA A 354 -15.94 2.93 21.01
CA ALA A 354 -17.39 2.82 20.90
C ALA A 354 -17.92 1.57 21.63
N LEU A 355 -17.22 0.45 21.47
CA LEU A 355 -17.51 -0.84 22.10
C LEU A 355 -16.21 -1.39 22.71
N THR A 356 -16.27 -1.82 23.97
CA THR A 356 -15.07 -2.12 24.76
C THR A 356 -14.99 -3.54 25.31
N ASP A 357 -16.03 -4.35 25.13
CA ASP A 357 -16.14 -5.61 25.89
C ASP A 357 -15.33 -6.74 25.22
N VAL A 358 -15.44 -6.88 23.90
CA VAL A 358 -14.72 -7.89 23.10
C VAL A 358 -14.07 -7.22 21.89
N VAL A 359 -12.84 -7.64 21.57
CA VAL A 359 -12.13 -7.24 20.35
C VAL A 359 -11.51 -8.50 19.73
N GLU A 360 -11.93 -8.84 18.53
CA GLU A 360 -11.40 -9.95 17.73
C GLU A 360 -10.81 -9.44 16.42
N ARG A 361 -9.78 -10.12 15.92
CA ARG A 361 -9.11 -9.75 14.66
C ARG A 361 -8.93 -10.99 13.79
N SER A 362 -9.40 -10.91 12.54
CA SER A 362 -9.28 -12.00 11.58
C SER A 362 -9.19 -11.46 10.17
N ASP A 363 -8.25 -11.97 9.39
CA ASP A 363 -8.14 -11.62 7.96
C ASP A 363 -9.20 -12.37 7.12
N ASN A 364 -10.02 -13.21 7.76
CA ASN A 364 -11.25 -13.80 7.21
C ASN A 364 -12.51 -13.17 7.83
N MET A 365 -12.44 -11.95 8.36
CA MET A 365 -13.59 -11.29 8.98
C MET A 365 -14.69 -11.04 7.94
N THR A 366 -15.92 -11.38 8.32
CA THR A 366 -17.18 -11.03 7.67
C THR A 366 -18.12 -10.44 8.70
N VAL A 367 -19.18 -9.75 8.27
CA VAL A 367 -20.21 -9.28 9.20
C VAL A 367 -20.87 -10.45 9.94
N GLN A 368 -21.09 -11.59 9.26
CA GLN A 368 -21.67 -12.80 9.86
C GLN A 368 -20.77 -13.39 10.94
N THR A 369 -19.46 -13.46 10.70
CA THR A 369 -18.52 -13.99 11.71
C THR A 369 -18.47 -13.09 12.93
N CYS A 370 -18.51 -11.77 12.76
CA CYS A 370 -18.55 -10.85 13.90
C CYS A 370 -19.86 -10.97 14.68
N ALA A 371 -21.01 -11.01 14.00
CA ALA A 371 -22.31 -11.22 14.62
C ALA A 371 -22.39 -12.54 15.41
N ALA A 372 -21.72 -13.60 14.94
CA ALA A 372 -21.65 -14.88 15.63
C ALA A 372 -20.79 -14.82 16.91
N VAL A 373 -19.66 -14.10 16.87
CA VAL A 373 -18.82 -13.86 18.06
C VAL A 373 -19.58 -13.05 19.11
N CYS A 374 -20.34 -12.05 18.68
CA CYS A 374 -21.02 -11.11 19.56
C CYS A 374 -22.42 -11.56 20.03
N GLN A 375 -22.79 -12.82 19.83
CA GLN A 375 -24.04 -13.35 20.37
C GLN A 375 -24.11 -13.14 21.90
N GLY A 376 -25.19 -12.52 22.37
CA GLY A 376 -25.39 -12.17 23.78
C GLY A 376 -24.95 -10.75 24.17
N TYR A 377 -24.39 -9.97 23.25
CA TYR A 377 -24.15 -8.54 23.42
C TYR A 377 -25.28 -7.71 22.78
N ASN A 378 -25.51 -6.50 23.31
CA ASN A 378 -26.47 -5.57 22.71
C ASN A 378 -26.01 -5.02 21.37
N TYR A 379 -24.70 -4.88 21.17
CA TYR A 379 -24.10 -4.29 19.99
C TYR A 379 -22.91 -5.10 19.51
N PHE A 380 -22.71 -5.09 18.20
CA PHE A 380 -21.42 -5.35 17.62
C PHE A 380 -21.09 -4.31 16.56
N GLY A 381 -19.82 -4.20 16.21
CA GLY A 381 -19.44 -3.52 15.00
C GLY A 381 -18.14 -4.03 14.43
N VAL A 382 -17.94 -3.72 13.16
CA VAL A 382 -16.78 -4.15 12.38
C VAL A 382 -15.97 -2.92 11.98
N GLU A 383 -14.65 -3.00 12.12
CA GLU A 383 -13.71 -1.93 11.81
C GLU A 383 -12.52 -2.46 10.98
N TYR A 384 -11.93 -1.58 10.19
CA TYR A 384 -10.64 -1.80 9.52
C TYR A 384 -10.58 -3.07 8.65
N GLY A 385 -11.73 -3.53 8.15
CA GLY A 385 -11.89 -4.73 7.32
C GLY A 385 -11.71 -6.07 8.04
N ARG A 386 -11.13 -6.08 9.25
CA ARG A 386 -10.67 -7.30 9.94
C ARG A 386 -11.01 -7.36 11.42
N GLU A 387 -11.40 -6.24 12.00
CA GLU A 387 -11.61 -6.11 13.43
C GLU A 387 -13.10 -6.22 13.74
N CYS A 388 -13.42 -6.93 14.82
CA CYS A 388 -14.77 -7.12 15.32
C CYS A 388 -14.82 -6.70 16.78
N PHE A 389 -15.82 -5.90 17.13
CA PHE A 389 -16.01 -5.36 18.45
C PHE A 389 -17.40 -5.74 18.96
N CYS A 390 -17.50 -6.14 20.23
CA CYS A 390 -18.79 -6.36 20.89
C CYS A 390 -18.91 -5.46 22.13
N GLY A 391 -20.13 -5.08 22.47
CA GLY A 391 -20.37 -4.34 23.70
C GLY A 391 -21.83 -4.25 24.11
N ASN A 392 -22.06 -4.09 25.40
CA ASN A 392 -23.40 -3.80 25.93
C ASN A 392 -23.69 -2.31 26.12
N VAL A 393 -22.63 -1.49 26.09
CA VAL A 393 -22.68 -0.04 26.21
C VAL A 393 -22.06 0.55 24.94
N LEU A 394 -22.78 1.49 24.32
CA LEU A 394 -22.33 2.20 23.13
C LEU A 394 -21.86 3.62 23.50
N GLN A 395 -20.64 3.96 23.11
CA GLN A 395 -20.06 5.31 23.20
C GLN A 395 -19.79 5.87 21.80
N GLY A 396 -19.48 7.15 21.67
CA GLY A 396 -19.22 7.80 20.37
C GLY A 396 -20.46 8.44 19.75
N GLN A 397 -20.40 8.73 18.45
CA GLN A 397 -21.46 9.41 17.70
C GLN A 397 -21.61 8.80 16.29
N VAL A 398 -22.78 9.00 15.68
CA VAL A 398 -23.03 8.68 14.27
C VAL A 398 -22.02 9.44 13.39
N ALA A 399 -21.47 8.76 12.38
CA ALA A 399 -20.62 9.32 11.34
C ALA A 399 -21.33 9.27 9.98
N PRO A 400 -20.88 10.05 8.97
CA PRO A 400 -21.39 9.90 7.61
C PRO A 400 -21.14 8.49 7.08
N GLU A 401 -22.15 7.89 6.43
CA GLU A 401 -22.07 6.52 5.86
C GLU A 401 -20.86 6.31 4.96
N SER A 402 -20.50 7.33 4.17
CA SER A 402 -19.33 7.30 3.29
C SER A 402 -17.98 7.15 4.01
N GLN A 403 -17.94 7.25 5.34
CA GLN A 403 -16.73 7.04 6.14
C GLN A 403 -16.58 5.59 6.64
N CYS A 404 -17.55 4.71 6.41
CA CYS A 404 -17.48 3.29 6.75
C CYS A 404 -17.43 2.44 5.46
N SER A 405 -16.37 2.65 4.68
CA SER A 405 -16.25 2.17 3.30
C SER A 405 -15.25 1.02 3.11
N TYR A 406 -14.59 0.56 4.17
CA TYR A 406 -13.67 -0.58 4.07
C TYR A 406 -14.47 -1.84 3.89
N HIS A 407 -13.97 -2.74 3.06
CA HIS A 407 -14.56 -4.04 2.85
C HIS A 407 -14.14 -5.02 3.93
N CYS A 408 -14.98 -6.00 4.20
CA CYS A 408 -14.60 -7.13 5.02
C CYS A 408 -13.55 -7.98 4.29
N MET A 409 -12.43 -8.32 4.94
CA MET A 409 -11.36 -9.11 4.32
C MET A 409 -11.79 -10.54 3.97
N GLY A 410 -12.79 -11.07 4.69
CA GLY A 410 -13.37 -12.39 4.43
C GLY A 410 -14.54 -12.39 3.44
N ASP A 411 -15.12 -11.23 3.13
CA ASP A 411 -16.19 -11.08 2.13
C ASP A 411 -16.22 -9.66 1.57
N ALA A 412 -15.71 -9.51 0.35
CA ALA A 412 -15.60 -8.23 -0.35
C ALA A 412 -16.95 -7.57 -0.68
N THR A 413 -18.06 -8.29 -0.56
CA THR A 413 -19.40 -7.74 -0.84
C THR A 413 -19.99 -6.98 0.35
N GLN A 414 -19.28 -6.93 1.48
CA GLN A 414 -19.77 -6.36 2.73
C GLN A 414 -18.84 -5.26 3.26
N LEU A 415 -19.40 -4.31 4.00
CA LEU A 415 -18.67 -3.21 4.64
C LEU A 415 -18.27 -3.55 6.10
N CYS A 416 -16.99 -3.29 6.41
CA CYS A 416 -16.31 -3.52 7.68
C CYS A 416 -15.49 -2.30 8.15
N GLY A 417 -16.10 -1.14 8.15
CA GLY A 417 -15.66 0.07 8.86
C GLY A 417 -14.73 0.95 8.05
N ALA A 418 -13.83 1.65 8.72
CA ALA A 418 -12.65 2.35 8.20
C ALA A 418 -11.78 2.77 9.42
N PRO A 419 -10.66 3.50 9.26
CA PRO A 419 -9.91 4.01 10.40
C PRO A 419 -10.77 4.92 11.30
N ASP A 420 -10.88 4.56 12.58
CA ASP A 420 -11.73 5.20 13.59
C ASP A 420 -13.23 5.19 13.24
N ARG A 421 -13.69 4.24 12.41
CA ARG A 421 -15.07 4.18 11.88
C ARG A 421 -15.61 2.77 11.85
N MET A 422 -16.76 2.57 12.45
CA MET A 422 -17.35 1.24 12.66
C MET A 422 -18.72 1.16 12.01
N ASN A 423 -18.97 0.12 11.20
CA ASN A 423 -20.34 -0.23 10.83
C ASN A 423 -20.98 -0.88 12.06
N LEU A 424 -21.93 -0.18 12.69
CA LEU A 424 -22.53 -0.58 13.95
C LEU A 424 -23.82 -1.37 13.72
N TYR A 425 -23.98 -2.46 14.47
CA TYR A 425 -25.14 -3.33 14.46
C TYR A 425 -25.68 -3.46 15.89
N ALA A 426 -27.01 -3.47 16.03
CA ALA A 426 -27.68 -3.61 17.33
C ALA A 426 -28.57 -4.84 17.34
N ALA A 427 -28.57 -5.57 18.45
CA ALA A 427 -29.46 -6.69 18.67
C ALA A 427 -30.90 -6.18 18.66
N ALA A 428 -31.83 -6.97 18.10
CA ALA A 428 -33.23 -6.71 18.32
C ALA A 428 -33.49 -6.72 19.83
N ALA A 429 -34.06 -5.63 20.37
CA ALA A 429 -34.39 -5.57 21.79
C ALA A 429 -35.16 -6.85 22.16
N PRO A 430 -34.81 -7.55 23.25
CA PRO A 430 -35.58 -8.71 23.66
C PRO A 430 -37.02 -8.23 23.82
N ALA A 431 -37.95 -8.89 23.11
CA ALA A 431 -39.37 -8.64 23.26
C ALA A 431 -39.65 -8.61 24.76
N ALA A 432 -40.07 -7.46 25.28
CA ALA A 432 -40.33 -7.31 26.70
C ALA A 432 -41.29 -8.44 27.09
N THR A 433 -40.79 -9.44 27.82
CA THR A 433 -41.63 -10.42 28.48
C THR A 433 -42.43 -9.62 29.50
N SER A 434 -43.62 -9.20 29.07
CA SER A 434 -44.66 -8.67 29.92
C SER A 434 -44.99 -9.77 30.92
N THR A 435 -44.36 -9.73 32.08
CA THR A 435 -44.96 -10.28 33.29
C THR A 435 -46.21 -9.45 33.54
N ALA A 436 -47.33 -9.97 33.06
CA ALA A 436 -48.65 -9.45 33.36
C ALA A 436 -48.81 -9.39 34.89
N GLU A 437 -48.90 -8.16 35.40
CA GLU A 437 -49.41 -7.87 36.73
C GLU A 437 -50.87 -8.37 36.82
N PRO A 438 -51.28 -9.10 37.87
CA PRO A 438 -52.62 -9.66 37.92
C PRO A 438 -53.65 -8.55 38.10
N ALA A 439 -54.66 -8.56 37.22
CA ALA A 439 -55.79 -7.64 37.25
C ALA A 439 -56.55 -7.71 38.59
N PRO A 440 -57.04 -6.57 39.14
CA PRO A 440 -57.87 -6.58 40.33
C PRO A 440 -59.26 -7.15 40.02
N ALA A 441 -59.74 -8.01 40.91
CA ALA A 441 -61.04 -8.64 40.84
C ALA A 441 -62.17 -7.60 40.93
N ALA A 442 -63.15 -7.69 40.02
CA ALA A 442 -64.36 -6.90 40.05
C ALA A 442 -65.32 -7.43 41.15
N THR A 443 -65.63 -6.59 42.13
CA THR A 443 -66.68 -6.83 43.12
C THR A 443 -67.96 -6.10 42.70
N SER A 444 -69.04 -6.87 42.60
CA SER A 444 -70.41 -6.40 42.40
C SER A 444 -70.99 -5.91 43.72
N SER A 445 -71.58 -4.70 43.75
CA SER A 445 -72.52 -4.30 44.80
C SER A 445 -73.55 -3.31 44.27
N THR A 446 -74.81 -3.70 44.43
CA THR A 446 -76.06 -2.95 44.23
C THR A 446 -76.17 -1.78 45.19
N VAL A 447 -76.72 -0.64 44.75
CA VAL A 447 -77.18 0.44 45.63
C VAL A 447 -78.53 0.97 45.17
N GLU A 448 -79.49 0.95 46.10
CA GLU A 448 -80.85 1.50 46.03
C GLU A 448 -80.87 3.04 46.15
N ASP A 449 -82.05 3.58 45.78
CA ASP A 449 -82.47 4.97 45.58
C ASP A 449 -82.50 5.93 46.81
N VAL A 450 -82.81 7.20 46.48
CA VAL A 450 -83.53 8.26 47.27
C VAL A 450 -82.62 9.38 47.89
N PRO A 451 -82.99 10.70 47.91
CA PRO A 451 -83.43 11.62 46.84
C PRO A 451 -82.82 13.07 46.94
N THR A 452 -83.24 13.89 45.98
CA THR A 452 -83.25 15.37 45.81
C THR A 452 -82.93 16.33 46.97
N SER A 453 -82.10 17.36 46.70
CA SER A 453 -82.26 18.73 47.22
C SER A 453 -81.51 19.76 46.38
N THR A 454 -82.05 20.98 46.37
CA THR A 454 -81.97 22.07 45.38
C THR A 454 -80.92 23.15 45.75
N MET A 455 -80.73 24.11 44.81
CA MET A 455 -80.12 25.46 44.92
C MET A 455 -78.64 25.55 44.51
N ALA A 456 -78.14 26.61 43.86
CA ALA A 456 -78.69 27.77 43.14
C ALA A 456 -77.54 28.35 42.29
N GLN A 457 -77.89 29.03 41.20
CA GLN A 457 -76.94 29.60 40.24
C GLN A 457 -76.61 31.06 40.59
N PRO A 458 -75.33 31.49 40.55
CA PRO A 458 -74.98 32.91 40.48
C PRO A 458 -74.69 33.38 39.04
N PRO A 459 -74.84 34.69 38.75
CA PRO A 459 -75.09 35.20 37.41
C PRO A 459 -73.85 35.71 36.66
N LEU A 460 -74.04 35.84 35.34
CA LEU A 460 -73.20 36.53 34.36
C LEU A 460 -73.05 38.04 34.67
N PRO A 461 -71.92 38.67 34.27
CA PRO A 461 -71.89 40.07 33.88
C PRO A 461 -71.70 40.24 32.37
N THR A 462 -72.20 41.40 31.93
CA THR A 462 -72.60 41.83 30.58
C THR A 462 -71.51 42.55 29.78
N TYR A 463 -71.77 42.59 28.47
CA TYR A 463 -71.18 43.38 27.37
C TYR A 463 -70.72 44.83 27.68
N GLU A 464 -69.56 45.20 27.13
CA GLU A 464 -69.41 46.12 25.97
C GLU A 464 -68.29 45.62 25.06
#